data_AF-A0AAV2Z811-F1
#
_entry.id   AF-A0AAV2Z811-F1
#
_cell.length_a   1.000
_cell.length_b   1.000
_cell.length_c   1.000
_cell.angle_alpha   90.00
_cell.angle_beta   90.00
_cell.angle_gamma   90.00
#
_symmetry.space_group_name_H-M   'P 1'
#
loop_
_entity.id
_entity.type
_entity.pdbx_description
1 polymer ?
#
loop_
_entity_poly.entity_id
_entity_poly.type
_entity_poly.pdbx_seq_one_letter_code
_entity_poly.pdbx_strand_id
1 'polypeptide(L)'
;MQALVTTSSPPVWKFHDSSDIVAELNPRQRPSSDDVTKYNMHETLEKDIDADWSIPSGGSYFFPQASGPLAYDKIYRGIVSTEGFKAHDPNADFGNSMYNHTATGSWLVPAQPPITRLEWAARPQTHDQPAIQHLDWFRGHSYSHGVTPFADGKDEESTSGDINFHYALTLFGRATNNHELANVGSLMLRLNARVVKTYSVMTNVNRAQPTNFRGNKVKGILFDNIAD
;
A
#
# COMPACT_ATOMS: atom_id res chain seq x y z
N MET A 1 15.54 -14.38 -13.58
CA MET A 1 16.43 -14.40 -12.40
C MET A 1 17.87 -14.62 -12.84
N GLN A 2 18.85 -14.11 -12.09
CA GLN A 2 20.28 -14.32 -12.34
C GLN A 2 20.93 -14.85 -11.06
N ALA A 3 21.79 -15.87 -11.17
CA ALA A 3 22.52 -16.39 -10.03
C ALA A 3 23.63 -15.42 -9.60
N LEU A 4 23.77 -15.22 -8.28
CA LEU A 4 24.82 -14.39 -7.67
C LEU A 4 25.59 -15.23 -6.66
N VAL A 5 26.93 -15.10 -6.65
CA VAL A 5 27.81 -15.76 -5.68
C VAL A 5 28.10 -14.81 -4.53
N THR A 6 27.77 -15.22 -3.31
CA THR A 6 28.04 -14.43 -2.09
C THR A 6 29.42 -14.74 -1.55
N THR A 7 30.31 -13.74 -1.56
CA THR A 7 31.70 -13.89 -1.08
C THR A 7 31.97 -13.22 0.28
N SER A 8 30.97 -12.52 0.84
CA SER A 8 31.06 -11.88 2.15
C SER A 8 30.98 -12.90 3.30
N SER A 9 31.66 -12.58 4.42
CA SER A 9 31.57 -13.33 5.68
C SER A 9 31.26 -12.35 6.82
N PRO A 10 30.07 -12.41 7.45
CA PRO A 10 28.96 -13.30 7.11
C PRO A 10 28.37 -13.01 5.72
N PRO A 11 27.65 -13.98 5.10
CA PRO A 11 27.02 -13.78 3.79
C PRO A 11 25.93 -12.72 3.89
N VAL A 12 26.13 -11.60 3.19
CA VAL A 12 25.24 -10.44 3.21
C VAL A 12 25.05 -9.89 1.80
N TRP A 13 23.79 -9.64 1.42
CA TRP A 13 23.43 -8.83 0.27
C TRP A 13 23.00 -7.45 0.75
N LYS A 14 23.60 -6.40 0.19
CA LYS A 14 23.24 -5.00 0.47
C LYS A 14 22.68 -4.38 -0.80
N PHE A 15 21.43 -3.95 -0.72
CA PHE A 15 20.78 -3.20 -1.79
C PHE A 15 20.76 -1.73 -1.43
N HIS A 16 21.11 -0.90 -2.40
CA HIS A 16 21.12 0.55 -2.24
C HIS A 16 20.18 1.13 -3.29
N ASP A 17 19.26 1.99 -2.85
CA ASP A 17 18.44 2.78 -3.75
C ASP A 17 18.73 4.27 -3.50
N SER A 18 19.20 4.94 -4.54
CA SER A 18 19.52 6.38 -4.55
C SER A 18 18.46 7.20 -5.28
N SER A 19 17.35 6.58 -5.70
CA SER A 19 16.26 7.30 -6.34
C SER A 19 15.62 8.27 -5.37
N ASP A 20 15.20 9.41 -5.92
CA ASP A 20 14.51 10.46 -5.18
C ASP A 20 13.04 10.48 -5.54
N ILE A 21 12.23 9.85 -4.69
CA ILE A 21 10.77 10.00 -4.70
C ILE A 21 10.42 10.95 -3.57
N VAL A 22 10.36 12.23 -3.92
CA VAL A 22 9.89 13.29 -3.04
C VAL A 22 8.41 13.07 -2.71
N ALA A 23 8.13 12.60 -1.50
CA ALA A 23 6.78 12.52 -0.94
C ALA A 23 6.43 13.84 -0.24
N GLU A 24 5.60 14.66 -0.87
CA GLU A 24 5.15 15.96 -0.36
C GLU A 24 3.62 16.03 -0.32
N LEU A 25 3.07 16.90 0.52
CA LEU A 25 1.62 17.07 0.56
C LEU A 25 1.08 17.64 -0.77
N ASN A 26 1.89 18.45 -1.45
CA ASN A 26 1.53 19.18 -2.64
C ASN A 26 2.22 18.62 -3.88
N PRO A 27 1.63 18.80 -5.08
CA PRO A 27 2.32 18.47 -6.32
C PRO A 27 3.58 19.31 -6.49
N ARG A 28 4.59 18.73 -7.17
CA ARG A 28 5.88 19.40 -7.47
C ARG A 28 5.70 20.74 -8.21
N GLN A 29 4.68 20.83 -9.04
CA GLN A 29 4.33 22.03 -9.79
C GLN A 29 2.93 22.46 -9.38
N ARG A 30 2.79 23.73 -8.99
CA ARG A 30 1.48 24.30 -8.70
C ARG A 30 0.74 24.54 -10.02
N PRO A 31 -0.60 24.40 -10.05
CA PRO A 31 -1.39 24.80 -11.21
C PRO A 31 -1.14 26.26 -11.58
N SER A 32 -1.08 26.55 -12.88
CA SER A 32 -1.00 27.93 -13.36
C SER A 32 -2.35 28.64 -13.19
N SER A 33 -2.36 29.99 -13.20
CA SER A 33 -3.61 30.76 -13.20
C SER A 33 -4.53 30.39 -14.37
N ASP A 34 -3.92 30.08 -15.52
CA ASP A 34 -4.62 29.69 -16.73
C ASP A 34 -5.26 28.31 -16.56
N ASP A 35 -4.57 27.35 -15.94
CA ASP A 35 -5.14 26.04 -15.62
C ASP A 35 -6.28 26.16 -14.60
N VAL A 36 -6.09 26.95 -13.54
CA VAL A 36 -7.12 27.19 -12.51
C VAL A 36 -8.40 27.71 -13.15
N THR A 37 -8.27 28.66 -14.08
CA THR A 37 -9.41 29.24 -14.80
C THR A 37 -9.99 28.26 -15.82
N LYS A 38 -9.15 27.64 -16.64
CA LYS A 38 -9.58 26.73 -17.72
C LYS A 38 -10.36 25.52 -17.19
N TYR A 39 -9.99 25.03 -16.01
CA TYR A 39 -10.62 23.88 -15.38
C TYR A 39 -11.58 24.25 -14.24
N ASN A 40 -11.93 25.53 -14.08
CA ASN A 40 -12.82 26.03 -13.02
C ASN A 40 -12.49 25.45 -11.62
N MET A 41 -11.19 25.38 -11.27
CA MET A 41 -10.76 24.66 -10.08
C MET A 41 -11.29 25.30 -8.79
N HIS A 42 -11.37 26.64 -8.73
CA HIS A 42 -11.86 27.35 -7.55
C HIS A 42 -13.33 27.05 -7.27
N GLU A 43 -14.19 27.26 -8.27
CA GLU A 43 -15.63 27.00 -8.16
C GLU A 43 -15.92 25.53 -7.82
N THR A 44 -15.16 24.60 -8.43
CA THR A 44 -15.27 23.18 -8.13
C THR A 44 -14.92 22.88 -6.67
N LEU A 45 -13.82 23.44 -6.18
CA LEU A 45 -13.40 23.25 -4.78
C LEU A 45 -14.39 23.86 -3.79
N GLU A 46 -14.93 25.05 -4.05
CA GLU A 46 -15.96 25.67 -3.21
C GLU A 46 -17.20 24.76 -3.14
N LYS A 47 -17.67 24.28 -4.30
CA LYS A 47 -18.80 23.36 -4.37
C LYS A 47 -18.54 22.06 -3.62
N ASP A 48 -17.36 21.48 -3.75
CA ASP A 48 -16.99 20.25 -3.04
C ASP A 48 -16.91 20.49 -1.53
N ILE A 49 -16.33 21.60 -1.07
CA ILE A 49 -16.23 21.95 0.36
C ILE A 49 -17.62 22.18 0.98
N ASP A 50 -18.51 22.88 0.26
CA ASP A 50 -19.85 23.24 0.73
C ASP A 50 -20.88 22.12 0.57
N ALA A 51 -20.51 20.99 -0.06
CA ALA A 51 -21.38 19.84 -0.20
C ALA A 51 -21.74 19.23 1.18
N ASP A 52 -22.88 18.54 1.25
CA ASP A 52 -23.23 17.79 2.45
C ASP A 52 -22.36 16.52 2.55
N TRP A 53 -21.35 16.54 3.42
CA TRP A 53 -20.49 15.39 3.69
C TRP A 53 -21.03 14.54 4.83
N SER A 54 -21.12 13.23 4.60
CA SER A 54 -21.28 12.23 5.65
C SER A 54 -20.19 11.18 5.50
N ILE A 55 -19.35 11.04 6.53
CA ILE A 55 -18.36 9.97 6.63
C ILE A 55 -18.86 9.03 7.74
N PRO A 56 -19.26 7.79 7.41
CA PRO A 56 -19.71 6.84 8.42
C PRO A 56 -18.61 6.63 9.47
N SER A 57 -19.02 6.57 10.74
CA SER A 57 -18.09 6.17 11.81
C SER A 57 -17.62 4.74 11.55
N GLY A 58 -16.33 4.59 11.21
CA GLY A 58 -15.74 3.30 10.83
C GLY A 58 -15.80 2.97 9.33
N GLY A 59 -16.31 3.86 8.47
CA GLY A 59 -16.13 3.76 7.02
C GLY A 59 -14.81 4.39 6.56
N SER A 60 -14.40 4.12 5.32
CA SER A 60 -13.24 4.78 4.68
C SER A 60 -13.68 5.61 3.48
N TYR A 61 -12.81 6.51 3.00
CA TYR A 61 -13.08 7.35 1.83
C TYR A 61 -13.36 6.53 0.55
N PHE A 62 -12.78 5.33 0.46
CA PHE A 62 -12.98 4.42 -0.67
C PHE A 62 -14.18 3.51 -0.48
N PHE A 63 -14.58 3.26 0.78
CA PHE A 63 -15.65 2.33 1.13
C PHE A 63 -16.54 2.97 2.20
N PRO A 64 -17.59 3.70 1.78
CA PRO A 64 -18.53 4.38 2.68
C PRO A 64 -19.48 3.40 3.41
N GLN A 65 -19.28 2.10 3.28
CA GLN A 65 -19.93 1.12 4.15
C GLN A 65 -19.07 0.98 5.41
N ALA A 66 -19.70 1.08 6.58
CA ALA A 66 -18.98 0.94 7.84
C ALA A 66 -18.34 -0.44 7.90
N SER A 67 -17.00 -0.49 7.84
CA SER A 67 -16.28 -1.64 8.36
C SER A 67 -16.62 -1.72 9.85
N GLY A 68 -16.80 -2.94 10.34
CA GLY A 68 -17.03 -3.17 11.75
C GLY A 68 -15.94 -2.60 12.63
N PRO A 69 -16.16 -2.56 13.95
CA PRO A 69 -15.10 -2.30 14.90
C PRO A 69 -13.89 -3.19 14.61
N LEU A 70 -12.69 -2.65 14.84
CA LEU A 70 -11.46 -3.42 14.73
C LEU A 70 -11.20 -4.16 16.05
N ALA A 71 -10.59 -5.34 15.95
CA ALA A 71 -10.12 -6.13 17.08
C ALA A 71 -8.63 -6.44 16.93
N TYR A 72 -7.93 -6.55 18.06
CA TYR A 72 -6.56 -7.08 18.08
C TYR A 72 -6.60 -8.60 18.23
N ASP A 73 -6.16 -9.29 17.19
CA ASP A 73 -5.93 -10.73 17.27
C ASP A 73 -4.62 -11.01 18.00
N LYS A 74 -4.70 -11.83 19.04
CA LYS A 74 -3.56 -12.24 19.86
C LYS A 74 -2.76 -13.40 19.25
N ILE A 75 -3.34 -14.12 18.29
CA ILE A 75 -2.71 -15.29 17.65
C ILE A 75 -1.72 -14.82 16.58
N TYR A 76 -2.21 -14.11 15.56
CA TYR A 76 -1.38 -13.56 14.48
C TYR A 76 -0.86 -12.14 14.80
N ARG A 77 -1.22 -11.59 15.97
CA ARG A 77 -0.69 -10.32 16.52
C ARG A 77 -0.91 -9.15 15.56
N GLY A 78 -2.14 -8.97 15.10
CA GLY A 78 -2.50 -7.88 14.19
C GLY A 78 -3.91 -7.36 14.40
N ILE A 79 -4.22 -6.25 13.74
CA ILE A 79 -5.52 -5.61 13.83
C ILE A 79 -6.35 -6.08 12.65
N VAL A 80 -7.56 -6.58 12.93
CA VAL A 80 -8.49 -7.11 11.93
C VAL A 80 -9.89 -6.55 12.16
N SER A 81 -10.67 -6.47 11.10
CA SER A 81 -12.10 -6.17 11.15
C SER A 81 -12.87 -7.26 11.88
N THR A 82 -13.86 -6.87 12.67
CA THR A 82 -14.75 -7.85 13.33
C THR A 82 -15.87 -8.37 12.42
N GLU A 83 -16.04 -7.81 11.21
CA GLU A 83 -17.19 -8.11 10.37
C GLU A 83 -17.22 -9.55 9.87
N GLY A 84 -16.09 -10.14 9.47
CA GLY A 84 -16.07 -11.53 9.03
C GLY A 84 -16.49 -12.51 10.13
N PHE A 85 -16.22 -12.18 11.40
CA PHE A 85 -16.65 -12.99 12.53
C PHE A 85 -18.15 -12.84 12.82
N LYS A 86 -18.71 -11.63 12.68
CA LYS A 86 -20.14 -11.38 12.91
C LYS A 86 -21.02 -11.91 11.78
N ALA A 87 -20.58 -11.70 10.53
CA ALA A 87 -21.29 -12.13 9.34
C ALA A 87 -21.12 -13.64 9.08
N HIS A 88 -20.20 -14.31 9.79
CA HIS A 88 -19.77 -15.68 9.51
C HIS A 88 -19.31 -15.86 8.05
N ASP A 89 -18.64 -14.85 7.51
CA ASP A 89 -18.17 -14.81 6.14
C ASP A 89 -16.70 -14.33 6.10
N PRO A 90 -15.75 -15.19 5.70
CA PRO A 90 -14.34 -14.82 5.59
C PRO A 90 -14.07 -13.78 4.49
N ASN A 91 -15.03 -13.51 3.60
CA ASN A 91 -14.91 -12.51 2.54
C ASN A 91 -15.49 -11.14 2.93
N ALA A 92 -16.17 -11.04 4.08
CA ALA A 92 -16.68 -9.77 4.56
C ALA A 92 -15.54 -8.77 4.76
N ASP A 93 -15.82 -7.48 4.48
CA ASP A 93 -14.81 -6.41 4.51
C ASP A 93 -13.57 -6.77 3.66
N PHE A 94 -13.82 -7.34 2.48
CA PHE A 94 -12.81 -7.82 1.52
C PHE A 94 -11.81 -8.83 2.10
N GLY A 95 -12.23 -9.56 3.14
CA GLY A 95 -11.38 -10.51 3.86
C GLY A 95 -10.39 -9.87 4.82
N ASN A 96 -10.65 -8.64 5.30
CA ASN A 96 -9.81 -8.01 6.31
C ASN A 96 -9.73 -8.83 7.61
N SER A 97 -10.81 -9.53 8.00
CA SER A 97 -10.79 -10.50 9.11
C SER A 97 -9.80 -11.65 8.91
N MET A 98 -9.42 -11.90 7.64
CA MET A 98 -8.44 -12.89 7.21
C MET A 98 -7.12 -12.24 6.76
N TYR A 99 -6.83 -11.02 7.21
CA TYR A 99 -5.59 -10.27 6.90
C TYR A 99 -5.41 -9.84 5.44
N ASN A 100 -6.50 -9.64 4.68
CA ASN A 100 -6.37 -9.00 3.37
C ASN A 100 -6.07 -7.49 3.50
N HIS A 101 -5.07 -7.02 2.75
CA HIS A 101 -4.51 -5.66 2.81
C HIS A 101 -5.35 -4.61 2.05
N THR A 102 -6.29 -5.02 1.18
CA THR A 102 -7.01 -4.13 0.25
C THR A 102 -7.83 -3.02 0.91
N ALA A 103 -8.07 -3.10 2.23
CA ALA A 103 -8.71 -2.03 3.00
C ALA A 103 -7.73 -1.08 3.70
N THR A 104 -6.46 -1.44 3.95
CA THR A 104 -5.63 -0.72 4.92
C THR A 104 -5.00 0.59 4.45
N GLY A 105 -4.79 0.75 3.13
CA GLY A 105 -4.30 2.00 2.55
C GLY A 105 -5.31 3.16 2.61
N SER A 106 -6.58 2.87 2.93
CA SER A 106 -7.70 3.83 2.91
C SER A 106 -8.00 4.50 4.26
N TRP A 107 -7.44 4.01 5.37
CA TRP A 107 -7.71 4.54 6.71
C TRP A 107 -6.93 5.80 7.09
N LEU A 108 -6.28 6.44 6.11
CA LEU A 108 -5.14 7.30 6.38
C LEU A 108 -5.44 8.80 6.48
N VAL A 109 -6.68 9.26 6.27
CA VAL A 109 -7.08 10.67 6.48
C VAL A 109 -8.62 10.80 6.60
N PRO A 110 -9.21 11.67 7.47
CA PRO A 110 -8.95 11.90 8.88
C PRO A 110 -10.22 11.66 9.74
N ALA A 111 -10.16 10.73 10.71
CA ALA A 111 -11.08 10.70 11.87
C ALA A 111 -10.43 10.00 13.09
N GLN A 112 -9.41 10.67 13.67
CA GLN A 112 -8.79 10.39 15.00
C GLN A 112 -8.15 9.01 15.32
N PRO A 113 -7.18 9.01 16.25
CA PRO A 113 -5.79 9.27 15.90
C PRO A 113 -5.25 8.14 15.00
N PRO A 114 -4.96 8.39 13.72
CA PRO A 114 -4.26 7.44 12.84
C PRO A 114 -2.85 7.05 13.32
N ILE A 115 -2.39 7.66 14.42
CA ILE A 115 -1.05 7.59 14.97
C ILE A 115 -0.64 6.18 15.40
N THR A 116 -1.50 5.43 16.09
CA THR A 116 -1.14 4.09 16.58
C THR A 116 -1.15 3.02 15.47
N ARG A 117 -1.92 3.23 14.41
CA ARG A 117 -2.12 2.24 13.33
C ARG A 117 -0.97 2.20 12.33
N LEU A 118 -0.47 3.38 11.93
CA LEU A 118 0.67 3.50 11.02
C LEU A 118 1.97 3.04 11.65
N GLU A 119 2.19 3.41 12.91
CA GLU A 119 3.34 2.94 13.66
C GLU A 119 3.31 1.42 13.79
N TRP A 120 2.15 0.80 14.03
CA TRP A 120 2.06 -0.66 14.13
C TRP A 120 2.42 -1.37 12.81
N ALA A 121 1.84 -0.94 11.70
CA ALA A 121 2.03 -1.58 10.39
C ALA A 121 3.47 -1.44 9.83
N ALA A 122 4.24 -0.48 10.33
CA ALA A 122 5.58 -0.14 9.84
C ALA A 122 6.72 -0.47 10.81
N ARG A 123 6.43 -1.07 11.98
CA ARG A 123 7.44 -1.35 13.00
C ARG A 123 8.45 -2.39 12.51
N PRO A 124 9.76 -2.18 12.73
CA PRO A 124 10.78 -3.21 12.57
C PRO A 124 10.46 -4.43 13.45
N GLN A 125 10.85 -5.64 13.01
CA GLN A 125 10.64 -6.85 13.81
C GLN A 125 11.27 -6.72 15.20
N THR A 126 10.48 -7.07 16.20
CA THR A 126 10.97 -7.47 17.52
C THR A 126 10.43 -8.86 17.83
N HIS A 127 11.00 -9.57 18.79
CA HIS A 127 10.51 -10.86 19.27
C HIS A 127 8.99 -10.85 19.60
N ASP A 128 8.44 -9.67 19.91
CA ASP A 128 7.07 -9.52 20.39
C ASP A 128 6.07 -9.01 19.34
N GLN A 129 6.49 -8.59 18.14
CA GLN A 129 5.62 -8.00 17.12
C GLN A 129 5.96 -8.46 15.69
N PRO A 130 4.97 -8.87 14.88
CA PRO A 130 5.23 -9.24 13.49
C PRO A 130 5.74 -8.04 12.68
N ALA A 131 6.65 -8.32 11.73
CA ALA A 131 7.10 -7.36 10.71
C ALA A 131 5.93 -6.70 9.97
N ILE A 132 6.25 -5.64 9.23
CA ILE A 132 5.52 -5.15 8.05
C ILE A 132 4.85 -6.34 7.33
N GLN A 133 3.57 -6.57 7.62
CA GLN A 133 2.94 -7.89 7.44
C GLN A 133 2.72 -8.24 5.96
N HIS A 134 2.63 -7.21 5.12
CA HIS A 134 2.23 -7.37 3.73
C HIS A 134 3.40 -7.27 2.75
N LEU A 135 4.55 -6.69 3.14
CA LEU A 135 5.72 -6.53 2.26
C LEU A 135 6.61 -7.76 2.26
N ASP A 136 6.88 -8.31 1.08
CA ASP A 136 7.96 -9.28 0.87
C ASP A 136 9.23 -8.52 0.44
N TRP A 137 10.26 -8.49 1.30
CA TRP A 137 11.53 -7.81 1.02
C TRP A 137 12.34 -8.44 -0.12
N PHE A 138 12.16 -9.74 -0.39
CA PHE A 138 12.84 -10.43 -1.48
C PHE A 138 12.20 -10.11 -2.83
N ARG A 139 10.86 -10.08 -2.88
CA ARG A 139 10.11 -9.72 -4.10
C ARG A 139 9.99 -8.21 -4.32
N GLY A 140 10.01 -7.44 -3.23
CA GLY A 140 9.95 -5.98 -3.20
C GLY A 140 8.56 -5.37 -3.42
N HIS A 141 7.49 -6.16 -3.32
CA HIS A 141 6.09 -5.68 -3.34
C HIS A 141 5.28 -6.31 -2.22
N SER A 142 4.09 -5.75 -1.97
CA SER A 142 3.18 -6.31 -0.99
C SER A 142 2.33 -7.44 -1.57
N TYR A 143 1.66 -8.17 -0.69
CA TYR A 143 0.54 -9.03 -1.05
C TYR A 143 -0.78 -8.46 -0.52
N SER A 144 -1.81 -8.54 -1.35
CA SER A 144 -3.19 -8.23 -1.00
C SER A 144 -3.80 -9.33 -0.13
N HIS A 145 -3.52 -10.60 -0.43
CA HIS A 145 -4.10 -11.75 0.26
C HIS A 145 -3.43 -12.08 1.60
N GLY A 146 -4.24 -12.36 2.60
CA GLY A 146 -3.84 -12.74 3.95
C GLY A 146 -3.70 -14.26 4.14
N VAL A 147 -4.41 -14.81 5.12
CA VAL A 147 -4.21 -16.20 5.60
C VAL A 147 -5.02 -17.25 4.85
N THR A 148 -5.99 -16.83 4.03
CA THR A 148 -6.81 -17.76 3.24
C THR A 148 -5.98 -18.40 2.12
N PRO A 149 -6.04 -19.73 1.96
CA PRO A 149 -5.29 -20.41 0.92
C PRO A 149 -5.92 -20.17 -0.45
N PHE A 150 -5.07 -19.96 -1.46
CA PHE A 150 -5.48 -19.87 -2.85
C PHE A 150 -4.63 -20.82 -3.70
N ALA A 151 -5.22 -21.41 -4.75
CA ALA A 151 -4.53 -22.41 -5.58
C ALA A 151 -3.28 -21.85 -6.26
N ASP A 152 -3.33 -20.57 -6.60
CA ASP A 152 -2.29 -19.83 -7.32
C ASP A 152 -1.32 -19.08 -6.38
N GLY A 153 -1.47 -19.28 -5.06
CA GLY A 153 -0.68 -18.59 -4.04
C GLY A 153 -1.22 -17.19 -3.73
N LYS A 154 -0.38 -16.34 -3.14
CA LYS A 154 -0.82 -15.00 -2.73
C LYS A 154 -0.92 -14.07 -3.93
N ASP A 155 -1.88 -13.14 -3.88
CA ASP A 155 -2.11 -12.17 -4.94
C ASP A 155 -1.76 -10.72 -4.59
N GLU A 156 -1.54 -9.91 -5.62
CA GLU A 156 -1.45 -8.45 -5.59
C GLU A 156 -2.04 -7.88 -6.88
N GLU A 157 -2.99 -6.95 -6.74
CA GLU A 157 -3.65 -6.26 -7.86
C GLU A 157 -3.39 -4.75 -7.81
N SER A 158 -3.69 -4.13 -6.66
CA SER A 158 -3.71 -2.68 -6.52
C SER A 158 -2.35 -2.11 -6.11
N THR A 159 -1.43 -2.06 -7.07
CA THR A 159 -0.10 -1.44 -6.86
C THR A 159 -0.20 0.02 -6.42
N SER A 160 -1.28 0.72 -6.79
CA SER A 160 -1.55 2.08 -6.34
C SER A 160 -1.91 2.15 -4.85
N GLY A 161 -2.60 1.14 -4.31
CA GLY A 161 -2.89 1.03 -2.88
C GLY A 161 -1.62 0.87 -2.04
N ASP A 162 -0.69 0.04 -2.51
CA ASP A 162 0.64 -0.11 -1.93
C ASP A 162 1.43 1.20 -1.93
N ILE A 163 1.50 1.85 -3.09
CA ILE A 163 2.18 3.14 -3.23
C ILE A 163 1.56 4.18 -2.28
N ASN A 164 0.23 4.23 -2.19
CA ASN A 164 -0.47 5.16 -1.30
C ASN A 164 -0.14 4.91 0.17
N PHE A 165 -0.12 3.64 0.60
CA PHE A 165 0.23 3.28 1.98
C PHE A 165 1.66 3.72 2.34
N HIS A 166 2.66 3.38 1.50
CA HIS A 166 4.05 3.77 1.76
C HIS A 166 4.26 5.30 1.68
N TYR A 167 3.53 5.97 0.79
CA TYR A 167 3.52 7.43 0.68
C TYR A 167 2.98 8.09 1.95
N ALA A 168 1.81 7.65 2.40
CA ALA A 168 1.17 8.15 3.61
C ALA A 168 2.03 7.90 4.86
N LEU A 169 2.67 6.72 4.95
CA LEU A 169 3.59 6.42 6.04
C LEU A 169 4.79 7.40 6.07
N THR A 170 5.33 7.73 4.90
CA THR A 170 6.42 8.71 4.76
C THR A 170 5.97 10.09 5.24
N LEU A 171 4.82 10.55 4.76
CA LEU A 171 4.25 11.86 5.15
C LEU A 171 3.93 11.91 6.64
N PHE A 172 3.36 10.84 7.19
CA PHE A 172 3.00 10.75 8.58
C PHE A 172 4.22 10.78 9.50
N GLY A 173 5.27 10.03 9.18
CA GLY A 173 6.55 10.09 9.90
C GLY A 173 7.13 11.51 9.90
N ARG A 174 7.04 12.23 8.76
CA ARG A 174 7.46 13.64 8.68
C ARG A 174 6.58 14.55 9.54
N ALA A 175 5.26 14.42 9.44
CA ALA A 175 4.31 15.26 10.17
C ALA A 175 4.39 15.06 11.71
N THR A 176 4.81 13.88 12.15
CA THR A 176 4.98 13.54 13.58
C THR A 176 6.42 13.63 14.07
N ASN A 177 7.35 14.11 13.23
CA ASN A 177 8.79 14.15 13.53
C ASN A 177 9.40 12.78 13.89
N ASN A 178 8.81 11.70 13.40
CA ASN A 178 9.34 10.34 13.49
C ASN A 178 10.16 10.03 12.22
N HIS A 179 11.45 10.37 12.26
CA HIS A 179 12.35 10.21 11.12
C HIS A 179 12.58 8.75 10.71
N GLU A 180 12.56 7.80 11.66
CA GLU A 180 12.70 6.38 11.35
C GLU A 180 11.50 5.91 10.51
N LEU A 181 10.29 6.25 10.93
CA LEU A 181 9.06 5.93 10.21
C LEU A 181 9.04 6.53 8.81
N ALA A 182 9.45 7.80 8.70
CA ALA A 182 9.56 8.48 7.41
C ALA A 182 10.58 7.80 6.49
N ASN A 183 11.72 7.35 7.02
CA ASN A 183 12.77 6.69 6.25
C ASN A 183 12.36 5.28 5.80
N VAL A 184 11.70 4.50 6.66
CA VAL A 184 11.16 3.17 6.31
C VAL A 184 10.08 3.32 5.24
N GLY A 185 9.13 4.24 5.42
CA GLY A 185 8.10 4.54 4.42
C GLY A 185 8.70 4.93 3.06
N SER A 186 9.71 5.80 3.07
CA SER A 186 10.39 6.24 1.84
C SER A 186 11.18 5.10 1.17
N LEU A 187 11.81 4.21 1.94
CA LEU A 187 12.48 3.04 1.40
C LEU A 187 11.48 2.08 0.74
N MET A 188 10.37 1.78 1.41
CA MET A 188 9.33 0.91 0.86
C MET A 188 8.68 1.52 -0.38
N LEU A 189 8.41 2.82 -0.39
CA LEU A 189 7.88 3.55 -1.54
C LEU A 189 8.80 3.42 -2.76
N ARG A 190 10.11 3.60 -2.57
CA ARG A 190 11.10 3.51 -3.65
C ARG A 190 11.26 2.08 -4.18
N LEU A 191 11.31 1.11 -3.26
CA LEU A 191 11.37 -0.31 -3.61
C LEU A 191 10.13 -0.73 -4.41
N ASN A 192 8.93 -0.39 -3.91
CA ASN A 192 7.67 -0.72 -4.57
C ASN A 192 7.58 -0.03 -5.94
N ALA A 193 7.93 1.27 -6.05
CA ALA A 193 7.95 1.97 -7.34
C ALA A 193 8.91 1.32 -8.37
N ARG A 194 10.05 0.80 -7.92
CA ARG A 194 10.98 0.05 -8.79
C ARG A 194 10.35 -1.26 -9.26
N VAL A 195 9.71 -2.00 -8.37
CA VAL A 195 9.03 -3.26 -8.68
C VAL A 195 7.85 -3.03 -9.63
N VAL A 196 6.99 -2.04 -9.37
CA VAL A 196 5.86 -1.67 -10.22
C VAL A 196 6.32 -1.34 -11.65
N LYS A 197 7.37 -0.52 -11.81
CA LYS A 197 7.93 -0.19 -13.14
C LYS A 197 8.58 -1.38 -13.86
N THR A 198 8.97 -2.41 -13.12
CA THR A 198 9.66 -3.58 -13.68
C THR A 198 8.67 -4.69 -14.05
N TYR A 199 7.68 -4.96 -13.20
CA TYR A 199 6.84 -6.14 -13.29
C TYR A 199 5.36 -5.84 -13.55
N SER A 200 4.87 -4.65 -13.18
CA SER A 200 3.44 -4.30 -13.27
C SER A 200 3.11 -3.39 -14.46
N VAL A 201 3.86 -2.30 -14.65
CA VAL A 201 3.69 -1.37 -15.78
C VAL A 201 4.73 -1.69 -16.85
N MET A 202 4.26 -2.24 -17.97
CA MET A 202 5.10 -2.78 -19.03
C MET A 202 5.28 -1.79 -20.18
N THR A 203 6.52 -1.29 -20.32
CA THR A 203 6.92 -0.56 -21.53
C THR A 203 7.13 -1.52 -22.71
N ASN A 204 7.21 -0.98 -23.93
CA ASN A 204 7.49 -1.79 -25.13
C ASN A 204 8.85 -2.51 -25.11
N VAL A 205 9.77 -2.09 -24.24
CA VAL A 205 11.10 -2.71 -24.07
C VAL A 205 11.21 -3.55 -22.81
N ASN A 206 10.12 -3.74 -22.05
CA ASN A 206 10.10 -4.60 -20.88
C ASN A 206 10.59 -6.02 -21.24
N ARG A 207 11.49 -6.55 -20.40
CA ARG A 207 12.11 -7.88 -20.55
C ARG A 207 11.72 -8.85 -19.42
N ALA A 208 10.91 -8.39 -18.47
CA ALA A 208 10.44 -9.21 -17.36
C ALA A 208 9.25 -10.09 -17.76
N GLN A 209 8.42 -9.60 -18.69
CA GLN A 209 7.21 -10.28 -19.13
C GLN A 209 7.33 -10.82 -20.57
N PRO A 210 6.63 -11.93 -20.92
CA PRO A 210 6.62 -12.47 -22.28
C PRO A 210 6.15 -11.46 -23.33
N THR A 211 6.64 -11.60 -24.56
CA THR A 211 6.34 -10.64 -25.65
C THR A 211 4.87 -10.56 -26.01
N ASN A 212 4.14 -11.68 -25.91
CA ASN A 212 2.70 -11.77 -26.14
C ASN A 212 1.87 -11.15 -25.00
N PHE A 213 2.42 -11.02 -23.78
CA PHE A 213 1.75 -10.41 -22.63
C PHE A 213 2.01 -8.89 -22.54
N ARG A 214 3.17 -8.44 -23.00
CA ARG A 214 3.60 -7.03 -22.99
C ARG A 214 2.66 -6.06 -23.74
N GLY A 215 1.80 -6.59 -24.61
CA GLY A 215 0.76 -5.82 -25.29
C GLY A 215 -0.24 -5.18 -24.31
N ASN A 216 -0.50 -5.84 -23.18
CA ASN A 216 -1.51 -5.44 -22.19
C ASN A 216 -1.15 -4.16 -21.43
N LYS A 217 0.14 -3.76 -21.45
CA LYS A 217 0.73 -2.59 -20.75
C LYS A 217 0.68 -2.65 -19.22
N VAL A 218 -0.25 -3.39 -18.64
CA VAL A 218 -0.35 -3.69 -17.22
C VAL A 218 -0.52 -5.19 -17.02
N LYS A 219 -0.06 -5.69 -15.87
CA LYS A 219 -0.07 -7.13 -15.56
C LYS A 219 -1.41 -7.68 -15.06
N GLY A 220 -2.34 -6.82 -14.69
CA GLY A 220 -3.57 -7.21 -13.99
C GLY A 220 -3.29 -7.74 -12.58
N ILE A 221 -3.99 -8.80 -12.17
CA ILE A 221 -3.82 -9.46 -10.87
C ILE A 221 -2.61 -10.40 -10.96
N LEU A 222 -1.61 -10.20 -10.09
CA LEU A 222 -0.46 -11.08 -10.00
C LEU A 222 -0.64 -12.06 -8.84
N PHE A 223 -0.61 -13.34 -9.14
CA PHE A 223 -0.45 -14.41 -8.16
C PHE A 223 1.01 -14.90 -8.13
N ASP A 224 1.34 -15.81 -7.21
CA ASP A 224 2.70 -16.36 -7.13
C ASP A 224 3.11 -17.14 -8.39
N ASN A 225 2.14 -17.72 -9.11
CA ASN A 225 2.38 -18.58 -10.28
C ASN A 225 1.72 -18.09 -11.59
N ILE A 226 0.78 -17.13 -11.56
CA ILE A 226 0.06 -16.62 -12.74
C ILE A 226 -0.11 -15.10 -12.70
N ALA A 227 -0.43 -14.52 -13.86
CA ALA A 227 -0.91 -13.15 -14.00
C ALA A 227 -2.14 -13.13 -14.90
N ASP A 228 -3.18 -12.38 -14.51
CA ASP A 228 -4.48 -12.28 -15.19
C ASP A 228 -4.85 -10.81 -15.45
#